data_AF-A0A7C7IQW2-F1
#
_entry.id   AF-A0A7C7IQW2-F1
#
_cell.length_a   1.000
_cell.length_b   1.000
_cell.length_c   1.000
_cell.angle_alpha   90.00
_cell.angle_beta   90.00
_cell.angle_gamma   90.00
#
_symmetry.space_group_name_H-M   'P 1'
#
loop_
_entity.id
_entity.type
_entity.pdbx_description
1 polymer ?
#
loop_
_entity_poly.entity_id
_entity_poly.type
_entity_poly.pdbx_seq_one_letter_code
_entity_poly.pdbx_strand_id
1 'polypeptide(L)'
;MGQSDCYTTVKEYYSNLGITLAGNNTLGDDWFNKNPHLVQNLFDLNKNNPDLPIMELSPNSPLREHDVIVFEFVKGEGANHVAIYLGNGTIIHHPRNKYACIETLNKPLEKTMYKIYRHEKFN
;
A
#
# COMPACT_ATOMS: atom_id res chain seq x y z
N MET A 1 -13.94 -14.25 -10.92
CA MET A 1 -13.36 -12.99 -11.42
C MET A 1 -12.69 -12.33 -10.23
N GLY A 2 -11.36 -12.22 -10.25
CA GLY A 2 -10.59 -11.76 -9.09
C GLY A 2 -10.75 -10.27 -8.89
N GLN A 3 -11.53 -9.89 -7.87
CA GLN A 3 -11.62 -8.53 -7.32
C GLN A 3 -10.36 -8.22 -6.50
N SER A 4 -9.17 -8.44 -7.07
CA SER A 4 -7.93 -8.17 -6.35
C SER A 4 -7.76 -6.66 -6.30
N ASP A 5 -8.14 -6.04 -5.19
CA ASP A 5 -7.87 -4.63 -4.96
C ASP A 5 -6.38 -4.38 -4.68
N CYS A 6 -6.00 -3.09 -4.64
CA CYS A 6 -4.63 -2.68 -4.37
C CYS A 6 -4.10 -3.21 -3.02
N TYR A 7 -4.94 -3.36 -2.00
CA TYR A 7 -4.53 -3.92 -0.71
C TYR A 7 -4.38 -5.44 -0.75
N THR A 8 -5.27 -6.15 -1.43
CA THR A 8 -5.13 -7.61 -1.68
C THR A 8 -3.79 -7.94 -2.34
N THR A 9 -3.35 -7.13 -3.30
CA THR A 9 -2.04 -7.30 -3.94
C THR A 9 -0.88 -7.13 -2.94
N VAL A 10 -0.99 -6.18 -2.01
CA VAL A 10 0.00 -6.02 -0.93
C VAL A 10 0.02 -7.24 -0.02
N LYS A 11 -1.15 -7.76 0.37
CA LYS A 11 -1.25 -8.96 1.21
C LYS A 11 -0.60 -10.17 0.54
N GLU A 12 -0.91 -10.42 -0.73
CA GLU A 12 -0.35 -11.54 -1.49
C GLU A 12 1.17 -11.43 -1.59
N TYR A 13 1.68 -10.24 -1.87
CA TYR A 13 3.12 -9.99 -1.92
C TYR A 13 3.82 -10.27 -0.59
N TYR A 14 3.29 -9.74 0.52
CA TYR A 14 3.86 -9.97 1.85
C TYR A 14 3.72 -11.44 2.29
N SER A 15 2.62 -12.10 1.94
CA SER A 15 2.41 -13.53 2.21
C SER A 15 3.49 -14.38 1.54
N ASN A 16 3.90 -14.03 0.31
CA ASN A 16 5.00 -14.70 -0.38
C ASN A 16 6.36 -14.48 0.31
N LEU A 17 6.50 -13.41 1.09
CA LEU A 17 7.67 -13.11 1.92
C LEU A 17 7.59 -13.73 3.34
N GLY A 18 6.52 -14.48 3.61
CA GLY A 18 6.24 -15.12 4.91
C GLY A 18 5.64 -14.18 5.96
N ILE A 19 5.09 -13.04 5.55
CA ILE A 19 4.46 -12.03 6.44
C ILE A 19 2.97 -11.98 6.17
N THR A 20 2.15 -12.17 7.20
CA THR A 20 0.68 -12.17 7.06
C THR A 20 0.10 -10.85 7.55
N LEU A 21 -0.36 -10.00 6.62
CA LEU A 21 -1.07 -8.76 6.96
C LEU A 21 -2.53 -9.06 7.33
N ALA A 22 -2.99 -8.43 8.41
CA ALA A 22 -4.36 -8.50 8.93
C ALA A 22 -5.31 -7.55 8.20
N GLY A 23 -6.60 -7.88 8.20
CA GLY A 23 -7.63 -7.08 7.55
C GLY A 23 -7.94 -7.56 6.14
N ASN A 24 -9.20 -7.40 5.72
CA ASN A 24 -9.71 -7.80 4.41
C ASN A 24 -10.47 -6.62 3.79
N ASN A 25 -10.34 -6.45 2.48
CA ASN A 25 -11.23 -5.56 1.75
C ASN A 25 -12.60 -6.25 1.54
N THR A 26 -13.49 -6.14 2.51
CA THR A 26 -14.85 -6.68 2.41
C THR A 26 -15.81 -5.73 1.67
N LEU A 27 -15.35 -4.54 1.27
CA LEU A 27 -16.17 -3.49 0.69
C LEU A 27 -16.26 -3.58 -0.86
N GLY A 28 -15.52 -4.52 -1.47
CA GLY A 28 -15.49 -4.73 -2.93
C GLY A 28 -14.85 -3.57 -3.67
N ASP A 29 -15.12 -3.43 -4.97
CA ASP A 29 -14.52 -2.37 -5.82
C ASP A 29 -14.93 -0.94 -5.44
N ASP A 30 -16.02 -0.77 -4.70
CA ASP A 30 -16.60 0.54 -4.32
C ASP A 30 -16.14 1.01 -2.92
N TRP A 31 -15.12 0.36 -2.36
CA TRP A 31 -14.63 0.66 -1.01
C TRP A 31 -14.24 2.12 -0.82
N PHE A 32 -13.68 2.77 -1.85
CA PHE A 32 -13.24 4.17 -1.77
C PHE A 32 -14.41 5.15 -1.58
N ASN A 33 -15.60 4.84 -2.10
CA ASN A 33 -16.82 5.62 -1.86
C ASN A 33 -17.42 5.33 -0.49
N LYS A 34 -17.38 4.05 -0.06
CA LYS A 34 -18.02 3.59 1.19
C LYS A 34 -17.19 3.89 2.44
N ASN A 35 -15.87 3.83 2.31
CA ASN A 35 -14.90 4.11 3.34
C ASN A 35 -13.59 4.60 2.69
N PRO A 36 -13.46 5.90 2.39
CA PRO A 36 -12.24 6.47 1.80
C PRO A 36 -11.00 6.27 2.69
N HIS A 37 -11.19 6.02 3.99
CA HIS A 37 -10.10 5.74 4.93
C HIS A 37 -9.80 4.24 5.10
N LEU A 38 -10.39 3.34 4.27
CA LEU A 38 -10.18 1.89 4.43
C LEU A 38 -8.70 1.52 4.42
N VAL A 39 -7.93 2.01 3.44
CA VAL A 39 -6.49 1.74 3.34
C VAL A 39 -5.78 2.16 4.61
N GLN A 40 -6.06 3.38 5.08
CA GLN A 40 -5.49 3.89 6.32
C GLN A 40 -5.80 2.98 7.51
N ASN A 41 -7.08 2.64 7.69
CA ASN A 41 -7.55 1.78 8.79
C ASN A 41 -6.90 0.39 8.75
N LEU A 42 -6.68 -0.17 7.55
CA LEU A 42 -6.03 -1.47 7.37
C LEU A 42 -4.56 -1.41 7.77
N PHE A 43 -3.82 -0.37 7.39
CA PHE A 43 -2.44 -0.24 7.84
C PHE A 43 -2.33 0.11 9.32
N ASP A 44 -3.26 0.89 9.87
CA ASP A 44 -3.31 1.17 11.31
C ASP A 44 -3.62 -0.10 12.13
N LEU A 45 -4.46 -0.99 11.62
CA LEU A 45 -4.68 -2.31 12.21
C LEU A 45 -3.37 -3.12 12.28
N ASN A 46 -2.57 -3.09 11.22
CA ASN A 46 -1.30 -3.82 11.15
C ASN A 46 -0.21 -3.15 11.98
N LYS A 47 -0.12 -1.82 12.03
CA LYS A 47 0.81 -1.04 12.85
C LYS A 47 0.62 -1.28 14.35
N ASN A 48 -0.63 -1.44 14.78
CA ASN A 48 -0.97 -1.69 16.18
C ASN A 48 -0.91 -3.18 16.56
N ASN A 49 -0.60 -4.08 15.62
CA ASN A 49 -0.47 -5.50 15.90
C ASN A 49 0.92 -5.76 16.52
N PRO A 50 1.02 -6.22 17.78
CA PRO A 50 2.29 -6.48 18.44
C PRO A 50 3.13 -7.57 17.76
N ASP A 51 2.50 -8.45 16.96
CA ASP A 51 3.16 -9.51 16.21
C ASP A 51 3.60 -9.06 14.79
N LEU A 52 3.29 -7.82 14.38
CA LEU A 52 3.71 -7.24 13.11
C LEU A 52 4.56 -5.98 13.32
N PRO A 53 5.89 -6.08 13.18
CA PRO A 53 6.77 -4.96 13.34
C PRO A 53 6.75 -4.07 12.09
N ILE A 54 5.69 -3.28 11.91
CA ILE A 54 5.53 -2.33 10.80
C ILE A 54 5.61 -0.91 11.34
N MET A 55 6.52 -0.12 10.78
CA MET A 55 6.70 1.29 11.08
C MET A 55 6.09 2.18 10.00
N GLU A 56 5.60 3.33 10.42
CA GLU A 56 5.15 4.40 9.53
C GLU A 56 6.29 5.42 9.35
N LEU A 57 6.55 5.77 8.10
CA LEU A 57 7.61 6.66 7.66
C LEU A 57 7.04 7.84 6.87
N SER A 58 7.77 8.96 6.89
CA SER A 58 7.40 10.13 6.08
C SER A 58 7.55 9.81 4.59
N PRO A 59 6.75 10.42 3.69
CA PRO A 59 6.91 10.21 2.25
C PRO A 59 8.27 10.68 1.69
N ASN A 60 9.02 11.49 2.44
CA ASN A 60 10.36 11.94 2.10
C ASN A 60 11.47 10.98 2.57
N SER A 61 11.12 9.90 3.27
CA SER A 61 12.08 8.90 3.73
C SER A 61 12.64 8.11 2.53
N PRO A 62 13.92 7.72 2.56
CA PRO A 62 14.53 6.97 1.47
C PRO A 62 13.81 5.63 1.30
N LEU A 63 13.33 5.37 0.08
CA LEU A 63 12.61 4.15 -0.28
C LEU A 63 13.55 2.95 -0.30
N ARG A 64 13.05 1.83 0.23
CA ARG A 64 13.72 0.53 0.26
C ARG A 64 12.80 -0.53 -0.32
N GLU A 65 13.41 -1.57 -0.89
CA GLU A 65 12.65 -2.70 -1.41
C GLU A 65 11.69 -3.24 -0.35
N HIS A 66 10.48 -3.59 -0.77
CA HIS A 66 9.35 -4.01 0.05
C HIS A 66 8.65 -2.90 0.83
N ASP A 67 9.03 -1.63 0.67
CA ASP A 67 8.24 -0.53 1.24
C ASP A 67 6.86 -0.48 0.61
N VAL A 68 5.82 -0.33 1.43
CA VAL A 68 4.49 0.01 0.94
C VAL A 68 4.37 1.52 0.90
N ILE A 69 4.17 2.04 -0.31
CA ILE A 69 3.90 3.44 -0.56
C ILE A 69 2.39 3.64 -0.58
N VAL A 70 1.91 4.55 0.26
CA VAL A 70 0.51 4.98 0.27
C VAL A 70 0.41 6.29 -0.48
N PHE A 71 -0.54 6.35 -1.40
CA PHE A 71 -0.81 7.53 -2.22
C PHE A 71 -2.10 8.22 -1.78
N GLU A 72 -2.09 9.52 -1.97
CA GLU A 72 -3.23 10.42 -1.87
C GLU A 72 -3.25 11.24 -3.18
N PHE A 73 -4.02 10.78 -4.17
CA PHE A 73 -4.10 11.47 -5.46
C PHE A 73 -4.83 12.82 -5.38
N VAL A 74 -5.73 12.99 -4.40
CA VAL A 74 -6.44 14.23 -4.14
C VAL A 74 -6.16 14.63 -2.70
N LYS A 75 -5.39 15.73 -2.52
CA LYS A 75 -4.98 16.20 -1.19
C LYS A 75 -6.20 16.49 -0.30
N GLY A 76 -6.21 15.91 0.90
CA GLY A 76 -7.27 16.09 1.89
C GLY A 76 -8.34 15.00 1.87
N GLU A 77 -8.35 14.11 0.87
CA GLU A 77 -9.31 13.01 0.76
C GLU A 77 -8.82 11.74 1.48
N GLY A 78 -7.55 11.71 1.90
CA GLY A 78 -6.94 10.58 2.58
C GLY A 78 -6.39 9.50 1.63
N ALA A 79 -5.82 8.47 2.25
CA ALA A 79 -5.15 7.37 1.55
C ALA A 79 -6.10 6.62 0.61
N ASN A 80 -5.87 6.72 -0.70
CA ASN A 80 -6.77 6.16 -1.71
C ASN A 80 -6.14 5.08 -2.59
N HIS A 81 -4.82 4.90 -2.52
CA HIS A 81 -4.14 3.85 -3.30
C HIS A 81 -2.84 3.41 -2.62
N VAL A 82 -2.38 2.20 -2.94
CA VAL A 82 -1.13 1.65 -2.42
C VAL A 82 -0.32 0.95 -3.50
N ALA A 83 1.00 1.00 -3.36
CA ALA A 83 1.95 0.25 -4.17
C ALA A 83 3.07 -0.30 -3.30
N ILE A 84 3.77 -1.31 -3.78
CA ILE A 84 4.99 -1.82 -3.15
C ILE A 84 6.17 -1.38 -3.99
N TYR A 85 7.20 -0.84 -3.35
CA TYR A 85 8.45 -0.50 -3.99
C TYR A 85 9.31 -1.75 -4.22
N LEU A 86 9.68 -1.99 -5.47
CA LEU A 86 10.49 -3.14 -5.89
C LEU A 86 11.99 -2.80 -6.01
N GLY A 87 12.38 -1.58 -5.62
CA GLY A 87 13.73 -1.08 -5.89
C GLY A 87 13.85 -0.42 -7.26
N ASN A 88 15.00 0.22 -7.51
CA ASN A 88 15.37 0.83 -8.79
C ASN A 88 14.32 1.79 -9.38
N GLY A 89 13.57 2.52 -8.54
CA GLY A 89 12.53 3.45 -8.99
C GLY A 89 11.29 2.74 -9.56
N THR A 90 11.05 1.48 -9.23
CA THR A 90 9.91 0.70 -9.73
C THR A 90 8.95 0.33 -8.60
N ILE A 91 7.67 0.28 -8.93
CA ILE A 91 6.60 -0.09 -8.02
C ILE A 91 5.72 -1.17 -8.65
N ILE A 92 5.18 -2.06 -7.82
CA ILE A 92 4.08 -2.94 -8.18
C ILE A 92 2.80 -2.48 -7.49
N HIS A 93 1.72 -2.37 -8.26
CA HIS A 93 0.41 -2.01 -7.74
C HIS A 93 -0.68 -2.60 -8.61
N HIS A 94 -1.91 -2.57 -8.11
CA HIS A 94 -3.10 -2.95 -8.85
C HIS A 94 -3.90 -1.69 -9.16
N PRO A 95 -3.79 -1.13 -10.37
CA PRO A 95 -4.61 0.00 -10.78
C PRO A 95 -6.07 -0.43 -10.87
N ARG A 96 -7.00 0.48 -10.58
CA ARG A 96 -8.43 0.19 -10.70
C ARG A 96 -8.80 -0.33 -12.09
N ASN A 97 -9.58 -1.41 -12.15
CA ASN A 97 -10.04 -2.08 -13.37
C ASN A 97 -8.93 -2.62 -14.30
N LYS A 98 -7.70 -2.81 -13.80
CA LYS A 98 -6.58 -3.37 -14.55
C LYS A 98 -5.89 -4.42 -13.70
N TYR A 99 -5.23 -5.40 -14.33
CA TYR A 99 -4.37 -6.33 -13.59
C TYR A 99 -3.22 -5.62 -12.87
N ALA A 100 -2.70 -6.25 -11.82
CA ALA A 100 -1.47 -5.82 -11.17
C ALA A 100 -0.36 -5.61 -12.21
N CYS A 101 0.29 -4.45 -12.15
CA CYS A 101 1.34 -4.07 -13.07
C CYS A 101 2.53 -3.48 -12.34
N ILE A 102 3.68 -3.53 -13.01
CA ILE A 102 4.91 -2.89 -12.57
C ILE A 102 5.07 -1.60 -13.37
N GLU A 103 5.19 -0.47 -12.68
CA GLU A 103 5.39 0.84 -13.29
C GLU A 103 6.57 1.57 -12.64
N THR A 104 7.14 2.53 -13.36
CA THR A 104 8.16 3.42 -12.80
C THR A 104 7.51 4.41 -11.83
N LEU A 105 8.07 4.52 -10.63
CA LEU A 105 7.76 5.59 -9.69
C LEU A 105 8.27 6.92 -10.26
N ASN A 106 7.38 7.65 -10.92
CA ASN A 106 7.70 8.91 -11.58
C ASN A 106 7.41 10.11 -10.66
N LYS A 107 7.95 11.29 -11.02
CA LYS A 107 7.74 12.53 -10.26
C LYS A 107 6.27 12.86 -9.97
N PRO A 108 5.31 12.67 -10.89
CA PRO A 108 3.89 12.81 -10.58
C PRO A 108 3.41 11.91 -9.42
N LEU A 109 3.76 10.62 -9.44
CA LEU A 109 3.41 9.67 -8.38
C LEU A 109 4.10 10.02 -7.06
N GLU A 110 5.38 10.38 -7.09
CA GLU A 110 6.13 10.82 -5.91
C GLU A 110 5.44 11.99 -5.19
N LYS A 111 4.89 12.95 -5.94
CA LYS A 111 4.17 14.10 -5.37
C LYS A 111 2.86 13.73 -4.69
N THR A 112 2.32 12.55 -4.99
CA THR A 112 1.09 12.02 -4.38
C THR A 112 1.38 11.06 -3.25
N MET A 113 2.65 10.81 -2.90
CA MET A 113 3.01 9.98 -1.76
C MET A 113 2.55 10.64 -0.46
N TYR A 114 1.73 9.92 0.29
CA TYR A 114 1.17 10.37 1.57
C TYR A 114 2.01 9.87 2.74
N LYS A 115 2.34 8.58 2.75
CA LYS A 115 3.16 7.93 3.78
C LYS A 115 3.78 6.65 3.25
N ILE A 116 4.76 6.14 3.97
CA ILE A 116 5.41 4.86 3.69
C ILE A 116 5.20 3.94 4.89
N TYR A 117 4.87 2.68 4.64
CA TYR A 117 4.91 1.62 5.65
C TYR A 117 6.06 0.69 5.35
N ARG A 118 6.91 0.44 6.34
CA ARG A 118 8.06 -0.46 6.25
C ARG A 118 7.96 -1.53 7.31
N HIS A 119 8.23 -2.76 6.93
CA HIS A 119 8.37 -3.85 7.89
C HIS A 119 9.81 -3.89 8.43
N GLU A 120 10.01 -4.05 9.73
CA GLU A 120 11.33 -3.97 10.38
C GLU A 120 12.35 -4.96 9.83
N LYS A 121 11.90 -6.13 9.36
CA LYS A 121 12.72 -7.11 8.61
C LYS A 121 13.52 -6.48 7.46
N PHE A 122 13.02 -5.39 6.87
CA PHE A 122 13.61 -4.69 5.73
C PHE A 122 14.16 -3.31 6.10
N ASN A 123 14.20 -2.97 7.39
CA ASN A 123 14.81 -1.75 7.89
C ASN A 123 16.33 -1.83 8.04
#